data_AF-A0AA89KYA3-F1
#
_entry.id   AF-A0AA89KYA3-F1
#
_cell.length_a   1.000
_cell.length_b   1.000
_cell.length_c   1.000
_cell.angle_alpha   90.00
_cell.angle_beta   90.00
_cell.angle_gamma   90.00
#
_symmetry.space_group_name_H-M   'P 1'
#
loop_
_entity.id
_entity.type
_entity.pdbx_description
1 polymer ?
#
loop_
_entity_poly.entity_id
_entity_poly.type
_entity_poly.pdbx_seq_one_letter_code
_entity_poly.pdbx_strand_id
1 'polypeptide(L)' 'MIITQVTDVYGLTHENCKLVETENDFTRIFLAEGPDGTRYTCLLPDAKPNPKSNQHFEYGNPADAPY' A
#
# COMPACT_ATOMS: atom_id res chain seq x y z
N MET A 1 -11.06 -9.66 -4.97
CA MET A 1 -10.15 -9.67 -6.14
C MET A 1 -8.78 -10.07 -5.63
N ILE A 2 -8.14 -11.08 -6.23
CA ILE A 2 -6.76 -11.44 -5.90
C ILE A 2 -5.86 -10.50 -6.70
N ILE A 3 -4.93 -9.85 -6.02
CA ILE A 3 -3.89 -9.04 -6.62
C ILE A 3 -2.62 -9.88 -6.61
N THR A 4 -2.06 -10.13 -7.79
CA THR A 4 -0.86 -10.98 -7.94
C THR A 4 0.35 -10.39 -7.23
N GLN A 5 0.50 -9.07 -7.23
CA GLN A 5 1.63 -8.37 -6.62
C GLN A 5 1.23 -6.96 -6.18
N VAL A 6 1.61 -6.57 -4.95
CA VAL A 6 1.42 -5.23 -4.41
C VAL A 6 2.71 -4.72 -3.78
N THR A 7 2.90 -3.40 -3.76
CA THR A 7 4.01 -2.77 -3.05
C THR A 7 3.43 -1.94 -1.91
N ASP A 8 3.95 -2.17 -0.70
CA ASP A 8 3.52 -1.44 0.48
C ASP A 8 4.16 -0.04 0.57
N VAL A 9 3.71 0.74 1.55
CA VAL A 9 4.24 2.07 1.85
C VAL A 9 5.71 2.09 2.27
N TYR A 10 6.31 0.93 2.57
CA TYR A 10 7.74 0.78 2.88
C TYR A 10 8.56 0.32 1.66
N GLY A 11 7.92 0.15 0.49
CA GLY A 11 8.59 -0.31 -0.74
C GLY A 11 8.81 -1.82 -0.80
N LEU A 12 8.23 -2.59 0.12
CA LEU A 12 8.30 -4.06 0.08
C LEU A 12 7.23 -4.62 -0.86
N THR A 13 7.63 -5.63 -1.61
CA THR A 13 6.75 -6.30 -2.57
C THR A 13 6.16 -7.56 -1.96
N HIS A 14 4.84 -7.70 -2.04
CA HIS A 14 4.08 -8.83 -1.52
C HIS A 14 3.31 -9.51 -2.66
N GLU A 15 3.34 -10.84 -2.69
CA GLU A 15 2.70 -11.65 -3.73
C GLU A 15 1.42 -12.31 -3.22
N ASN A 16 0.50 -12.63 -4.14
CA ASN A 16 -0.75 -13.34 -3.86
C ASN A 16 -1.64 -12.66 -2.81
N CYS A 17 -1.60 -11.33 -2.74
CA CYS A 17 -2.40 -10.59 -1.78
C CYS A 17 -3.86 -10.45 -2.25
N LYS A 18 -4.76 -10.29 -1.29
CA LYS A 18 -6.17 -10.00 -1.55
C LYS A 18 -6.46 -8.55 -1.19
N LEU A 19 -7.16 -7.83 -2.07
CA LEU A 19 -7.65 -6.50 -1.73
C LEU A 19 -8.72 -6.62 -0.63
N VAL A 20 -8.48 -6.00 0.52
CA VAL A 20 -9.40 -5.99 1.67
C VAL A 20 -10.27 -4.75 1.65
N GLU A 21 -9.64 -3.58 1.65
CA GLU A 21 -10.34 -2.30 1.76
C GLU A 21 -9.59 -1.21 0.99
N THR A 22 -10.33 -0.34 0.32
CA THR A 22 -9.82 0.90 -0.23
C THR A 22 -10.29 2.03 0.67
N GLU A 23 -9.38 2.62 1.46
CA GLU A 23 -9.71 3.84 2.18
C GLU A 23 -9.85 4.98 1.16
N ASN A 24 -11.11 5.27 0.79
CA ASN A 24 -11.44 6.29 -0.20
C ASN A 24 -10.99 7.70 0.21
N ASP A 25 -10.82 7.96 1.52
CA ASP A 25 -10.39 9.25 2.06
C ASP A 25 -9.03 9.70 1.54
N PHE A 26 -8.13 8.78 1.18
CA PHE A 26 -6.83 9.12 0.63
C PHE A 26 -6.69 8.84 -0.87
N THR A 27 -7.70 8.25 -1.51
CA THR A 27 -7.79 7.88 -2.95
C THR A 27 -6.56 7.12 -3.50
N ARG A 28 -5.65 6.67 -2.62
CA ARG A 28 -4.29 6.20 -2.95
C ARG A 28 -3.86 5.03 -2.09
N ILE A 29 -4.41 4.92 -0.88
CA ILE A 29 -4.02 3.89 0.08
C ILE A 29 -5.08 2.80 0.05
N PHE A 30 -4.63 1.56 -0.01
CA PHE A 30 -5.48 0.39 0.13
C PHE A 30 -4.81 -0.65 1.03
N LEU A 31 -5.62 -1.49 1.66
CA LEU A 31 -5.16 -2.60 2.46
C LEU A 31 -5.17 -3.87 1.62
N ALA A 32 -4.02 -4.52 1.54
CA ALA A 32 -3.84 -5.82 0.93
C ALA A 32 -3.57 -6.86 2.03
N GLU A 33 -4.20 -8.03 1.95
CA GLU A 33 -3.99 -9.13 2.89
C GLU A 33 -3.21 -10.25 2.22
N GLY A 34 -2.07 -10.63 2.79
CA GLY A 34 -1.24 -11.75 2.38
C GLY A 34 -1.91 -13.11 2.63
N PRO A 35 -1.35 -14.19 2.05
CA PRO A 35 -1.88 -15.55 2.21
C PRO A 35 -1.80 -16.07 3.65
N ASP A 36 -0.94 -15.49 4.47
CA ASP A 36 -0.74 -15.72 5.90
C ASP A 36 -1.71 -14.90 6.78
N GLY A 37 -2.53 -14.04 6.18
CA GLY A 37 -3.47 -13.15 6.89
C GLY A 37 -2.86 -11.82 7.34
N THR A 38 -1.58 -11.57 7.03
CA THR A 38 -0.90 -10.31 7.32
C THR A 38 -1.45 -9.20 6.44
N ARG A 39 -1.63 -7.99 6.99
CA ARG A 39 -2.18 -6.84 6.26
C ARG A 39 -1.11 -5.81 5.96
N TYR A 40 -1.08 -5.38 4.71
CA TYR A 40 -0.13 -4.41 4.17
C TYR A 40 -0.87 -3.17 3.71
N THR A 41 -0.36 -2.01 4.14
CA THR A 41 -0.82 -0.71 3.66
C THR A 41 -0.09 -0.40 2.35
N CYS A 42 -0.81 -0.43 1.23
CA CYS A 42 -0.27 -0.31 -0.11
C CYS A 42 -0.73 0.97 -0.81
N LEU A 43 0.08 1.43 -1.76
CA LEU A 43 -0.23 2.59 -2.61
C LEU A 43 -0.71 2.13 -3.99
N LEU A 44 -1.75 2.79 -4.52
CA LEU A 44 -2.19 2.56 -5.90
C LEU A 44 -1.08 2.95 -6.88
N PRO A 45 -0.86 2.17 -7.96
CA PRO A 45 0.20 2.44 -8.93
C PRO A 45 0.03 3.76 -9.70
N ASP A 46 -1.20 4.31 -9.77
CA ASP A 46 -1.53 5.61 -10.37
C ASP A 46 -1.95 6.62 -9.28
N ALA A 47 -1.32 6.57 -8.11
CA ALA A 47 -1.56 7.54 -7.05
C ALA A 47 -1.09 8.94 -7.48
N LYS A 48 -1.92 9.68 -8.22
CA LYS A 48 -1.64 11.07 -8.61
C LYS A 48 -1.33 11.89 -7.36
N PRO A 49 -0.27 12.71 -7.31
CA PRO A 49 0.11 13.51 -6.13
C PRO A 49 -1.03 14.45 -5.66
N ASN A 50 -1.06 14.82 -4.38
CA ASN A 50 -2.20 15.58 -3.82
C ASN A 50 -1.90 17.03 -4.03
N PRO A 51 -2.65 17.76 -4.88
CA PRO A 51 -2.32 19.15 -5.17
C PRO A 51 -2.41 20.05 -3.93
N LYS A 52 -3.05 19.59 -2.85
CA LYS A 52 -3.22 20.35 -1.59
C LYS A 52 -2.21 20.03 -0.50
N SER A 53 -1.30 19.07 -0.70
CA SER A 53 -0.28 18.73 0.28
C SER A 53 1.11 18.88 -0.33
N ASN A 54 1.90 19.83 0.20
CA ASN A 54 3.33 19.92 -0.08
C ASN A 54 4.13 18.78 0.59
N GLN A 55 3.46 17.89 1.33
CA GLN A 55 4.09 16.69 1.86
C GLN A 55 3.97 15.59 0.79
N HIS A 56 5.09 15.32 0.14
CA HIS A 56 5.27 14.11 -0.62
C HIS A 56 5.27 12.94 0.38
N PHE A 57 4.44 11.93 0.12
CA PHE A 57 4.58 10.67 0.83
C PHE A 57 5.83 10.00 0.26
N GLU A 58 6.94 10.11 0.97
CA GLU A 58 8.13 9.30 0.69
C GLU A 58 7.88 7.92 1.29
N TYR A 59 8.27 6.87 0.57
CA TYR A 59 8.20 5.51 1.11
C TYR A 59 8.90 5.48 2.47
N GLY A 60 8.29 4.79 3.44
CA GLY A 60 8.98 4.45 4.68
C GLY A 60 10.21 3.61 4.37
N ASN A 61 11.18 3.58 5.29
CA ASN A 61 12.33 2.71 5.13
C ASN A 61 11.89 1.24 5.26
N PRO A 62 12.22 0.35 4.29
CA PRO A 62 11.89 -1.07 4.37
C PRO A 62 12.32 -1.74 5.68
N ALA A 63 13.41 -1.27 6.30
CA ALA A 63 13.93 -1.81 7.55
C ALA A 63 13.05 -1.50 8.78
N ASP A 64 12.17 -0.49 8.68
CA ASP A 64 11.25 -0.09 9.74
C ASP A 64 9.87 -0.78 9.60
N ALA A 65 9.71 -1.63 8.59
CA ALA A 65 8.47 -2.38 8.40
C ALA A 65 8.26 -3.37 9.56
N PRO A 66 7.05 -3.43 10.15
CA PRO A 66 6.72 -4.45 11.15
C PRO A 66 6.76 -5.85 10.51
N TYR A 67 7.40 -6.79 11.21
CA TYR A 67 7.49 -8.21 10.84
C TYR A 67 6.20 -8.97 11.09
#